data_AF-A0A388PMK2-F1
#
_entry.id   AF-A0A388PMK2-F1
#
_cell.length_a   1.000
_cell.length_b   1.000
_cell.length_c   1.000
_cell.angle_alpha   90.00
_cell.angle_beta   90.00
_cell.angle_gamma   90.00
#
_symmetry.space_group_name_H-M   'P 1'
#
loop_
_entity.id
_entity.type
_entity.pdbx_description
1 polymer ?
#
loop_
_entity_poly.entity_id
_entity_poly.type
_entity_poly.pdbx_seq_one_letter_code
_entity_poly.pdbx_strand_id
1 'polypeptide(L)'
;MRRWPVLLLGLALGAAGCREQAAPRPAPLTHTAYVWRQGWDPAAVASLADRAWPAGLTELNVLVGECGLGVGGRRVVPPWPALRGTGKTVSLSVRIGTRQALGGPAEPDLTEGLTLLRQGWEDARAAGVTIASVQVDFDCPSRLLSAYADRIAAAKRAWPEVRLTVTTLPTWLKEPGFGRLITAADGWTLQLHGTHRPNLAKPVPLFAEAEALGWIEQAEMFGRPFRIALPTYAYLACYSATGAYLGVRAESAELPKGTARTQVLPADPAAVVRLLERLADRRHALVLGVDWFRLPFPGDRQNWTMAGWSQVIACQPLPTVCSPELRVDGALADVAVVNATGQPLPLPAVEVAWRGTRPLAADATTDWVAASGPEAVTFRPHPLAGFLAPGERRVVGWVRLTETRPVEVRILGE
;
A
#
# COMPACT_ATOMS: atom_id res chain seq x y z
N MET A 1 -49.25 -59.74 31.67
CA MET A 1 -49.16 -59.86 30.19
C MET A 1 -48.31 -58.70 29.66
N ARG A 2 -47.18 -59.05 29.04
CA ARG A 2 -46.18 -58.14 28.43
C ARG A 2 -46.84 -57.17 27.43
N ARG A 3 -46.49 -55.89 27.50
CA ARG A 3 -46.65 -54.94 26.37
C ARG A 3 -45.27 -54.44 25.98
N TRP A 4 -44.90 -54.67 24.73
CA TRP A 4 -43.65 -54.27 24.10
C TRP A 4 -43.63 -52.75 23.84
N PRO A 5 -42.46 -52.09 23.87
CA PRO A 5 -42.33 -50.71 23.43
C PRO A 5 -42.25 -50.62 21.91
N VAL A 6 -43.00 -49.68 21.33
CA VAL A 6 -42.88 -49.29 19.92
C VAL A 6 -41.59 -48.46 19.78
N LEU A 7 -40.65 -48.94 18.96
CA LEU A 7 -39.49 -48.19 18.51
C LEU A 7 -39.97 -47.01 17.64
N LEU A 8 -39.74 -45.79 18.12
CA LEU A 8 -39.76 -44.57 17.30
C LEU A 8 -38.43 -44.49 16.54
N LEU A 9 -38.46 -44.76 15.24
CA LEU A 9 -37.35 -44.51 14.34
C LEU A 9 -37.24 -42.99 14.12
N GLY A 10 -36.26 -42.36 14.76
CA GLY A 10 -35.95 -40.94 14.56
C GLY A 10 -35.36 -40.70 13.17
N LEU A 11 -36.04 -39.91 12.35
CA LEU A 11 -35.43 -39.24 11.20
C LEU A 11 -34.62 -38.04 11.71
N ALA A 12 -33.33 -38.25 11.94
CA ALA A 12 -32.36 -37.17 12.06
C ALA A 12 -31.97 -36.72 10.65
N LEU A 13 -32.76 -35.82 10.05
CA LEU A 13 -32.36 -35.06 8.87
C LEU A 13 -31.35 -33.99 9.31
N GLY A 14 -30.07 -34.30 9.11
CA GLY A 14 -28.98 -33.37 9.34
C GLY A 14 -29.15 -32.11 8.49
N ALA A 15 -29.26 -30.97 9.15
CA ALA A 15 -29.10 -29.66 8.54
C ALA A 15 -27.62 -29.48 8.16
N ALA A 16 -27.19 -30.08 7.05
CA ALA A 16 -26.01 -29.64 6.33
C ALA A 16 -26.39 -28.31 5.68
N GLY A 17 -26.04 -27.21 6.35
CA GLY A 17 -26.28 -25.86 5.86
C GLY A 17 -25.75 -25.73 4.43
N CYS A 18 -26.63 -25.34 3.51
CA CYS A 18 -26.24 -24.90 2.17
C CYS A 18 -25.31 -23.70 2.34
N ARG A 19 -24.00 -23.94 2.31
CA ARG A 19 -23.02 -22.88 2.17
C ARG A 19 -23.20 -22.38 0.73
N GLU A 20 -23.83 -21.23 0.58
CA GLU A 20 -24.08 -20.61 -0.72
C GLU A 20 -22.74 -20.54 -1.47
N GLN A 21 -22.65 -21.26 -2.58
CA GLN A 21 -21.41 -21.44 -3.30
C GLN A 21 -21.13 -20.14 -4.07
N ALA A 22 -19.94 -19.57 -3.87
CA ALA A 22 -19.55 -18.32 -4.51
C ALA A 22 -19.74 -18.42 -6.03
N ALA A 23 -20.55 -17.53 -6.59
CA ALA A 23 -20.80 -17.50 -8.02
C ALA A 23 -19.85 -16.47 -8.66
N PRO A 24 -19.23 -16.78 -9.81
CA PRO A 24 -18.22 -15.91 -10.41
C PRO A 24 -18.84 -14.58 -10.86
N ARG A 25 -18.08 -13.49 -10.69
CA ARG A 25 -18.47 -12.16 -11.19
C ARG A 25 -18.63 -12.15 -12.72
N PRO A 26 -19.55 -11.33 -13.27
CA PRO A 26 -19.87 -11.35 -14.70
C PRO A 26 -18.77 -10.75 -15.60
N ALA A 27 -17.95 -9.84 -15.07
CA ALA A 27 -16.84 -9.22 -15.79
C ALA A 27 -15.62 -9.19 -14.85
N PRO A 28 -14.38 -9.42 -15.33
CA PRO A 28 -13.19 -9.41 -14.49
C PRO A 28 -12.95 -8.04 -13.86
N LEU A 29 -12.21 -8.01 -12.74
CA LEU A 29 -11.71 -6.76 -12.18
C LEU A 29 -10.77 -6.08 -13.19
N THR A 30 -10.92 -4.78 -13.36
CA THR A 30 -9.98 -3.97 -14.14
C THR A 30 -8.93 -3.38 -13.22
N HIS A 31 -7.66 -3.35 -13.66
CA HIS A 31 -6.58 -2.81 -12.84
C HIS A 31 -6.04 -1.51 -13.44
N THR A 32 -5.92 -0.50 -12.58
CA THR A 32 -5.30 0.80 -12.86
C THR A 32 -4.17 1.01 -11.86
N ALA A 33 -3.12 1.75 -12.22
CA ALA A 33 -2.06 2.11 -11.28
C ALA A 33 -1.82 3.62 -11.25
N TYR A 34 -1.73 4.17 -10.04
CA TYR A 34 -1.37 5.55 -9.83
C TYR A 34 0.12 5.78 -10.03
N VAL A 35 0.48 6.82 -10.77
CA VAL A 35 1.85 7.27 -10.98
C VAL A 35 2.05 8.55 -10.16
N TRP A 36 2.25 8.39 -8.85
CA TRP A 36 2.54 9.50 -7.92
C TRP A 36 4.00 9.94 -7.98
N ARG A 37 4.49 10.29 -9.18
CA ARG A 37 5.85 10.83 -9.35
C ARG A 37 5.80 12.32 -9.56
N GLN A 38 6.46 13.07 -8.68
CA GLN A 38 6.64 14.51 -8.81
C GLN A 38 7.79 14.88 -9.76
N GLY A 39 8.67 13.92 -10.07
CA GLY A 39 9.84 14.08 -10.92
C GLY A 39 10.14 12.83 -11.73
N TRP A 40 10.70 13.06 -12.92
CA TRP A 40 10.97 12.03 -13.93
C TRP A 40 12.44 12.06 -14.33
N ASP A 41 13.20 11.14 -13.74
CA ASP A 41 14.59 10.88 -14.14
C ASP A 41 14.65 9.90 -15.34
N PRO A 42 15.79 9.79 -16.05
CA PRO A 42 15.92 8.90 -17.20
C PRO A 42 15.60 7.44 -16.90
N ALA A 43 15.92 6.93 -15.71
CA ALA A 43 15.65 5.55 -15.34
C ALA A 43 14.15 5.30 -15.16
N ALA A 44 13.42 6.24 -14.53
CA ALA A 44 11.98 6.19 -14.40
C ALA A 44 11.28 6.25 -15.76
N VAL A 45 11.73 7.13 -16.66
CA VAL A 45 11.17 7.23 -18.02
C VAL A 45 11.44 5.95 -18.81
N ALA A 46 12.68 5.46 -18.84
CA ALA A 46 13.06 4.24 -19.55
C ALA A 46 12.27 3.03 -19.04
N SER A 47 12.05 2.96 -17.73
CA SER A 47 11.31 1.85 -17.13
C SER A 47 9.87 1.75 -17.62
N LEU A 48 9.23 2.81 -18.10
CA LEU A 48 7.86 2.72 -18.66
C LEU A 48 7.80 1.86 -19.93
N ALA A 49 8.87 1.86 -20.73
CA ALA A 49 8.96 1.09 -21.96
C ALA A 49 9.51 -0.32 -21.71
N ASP A 50 10.53 -0.43 -20.85
CA ASP A 50 11.24 -1.69 -20.58
C ASP A 50 10.68 -2.40 -19.34
N ARG A 51 9.41 -2.80 -19.41
CA ARG A 51 8.80 -3.62 -18.35
C ARG A 51 7.72 -4.57 -18.85
N ALA A 52 7.65 -5.73 -18.20
CA ALA A 52 6.48 -6.58 -18.24
C ALA A 52 5.38 -5.98 -17.35
N TRP A 53 4.26 -5.60 -17.95
CA TRP A 53 3.09 -5.12 -17.22
C TRP A 53 2.29 -6.30 -16.66
N PRO A 54 1.72 -6.19 -15.45
CA PRO A 54 0.80 -7.20 -14.93
C PRO A 54 -0.37 -7.44 -15.89
N ALA A 55 -0.81 -8.69 -15.98
CA ALA A 55 -2.01 -9.03 -16.74
C ALA A 55 -3.22 -8.24 -16.20
N GLY A 56 -4.06 -7.71 -17.10
CA GLY A 56 -5.24 -6.94 -16.72
C GLY A 56 -4.98 -5.49 -16.26
N LEU A 57 -3.72 -5.02 -16.21
CA LEU A 57 -3.43 -3.59 -16.04
C LEU A 57 -3.73 -2.84 -17.35
N THR A 58 -4.78 -2.04 -17.34
CA THR A 58 -5.29 -1.35 -18.53
C THR A 58 -5.00 0.14 -18.54
N GLU A 59 -4.75 0.73 -17.38
CA GLU A 59 -4.73 2.19 -17.23
C GLU A 59 -3.65 2.66 -16.25
N LEU A 60 -3.08 3.85 -16.55
CA LEU A 60 -2.18 4.60 -15.68
C LEU A 60 -2.86 5.93 -15.30
N ASN A 61 -3.01 6.18 -13.99
CA ASN A 61 -3.52 7.45 -13.48
C ASN A 61 -2.34 8.33 -13.04
N VAL A 62 -2.04 9.36 -13.82
CA VAL A 62 -0.78 10.11 -13.77
C VAL A 62 -0.95 11.42 -13.02
N LEU A 63 -0.09 11.65 -12.02
CA LEU A 63 -0.04 12.91 -11.29
C LEU A 63 0.36 14.06 -12.23
N VAL A 64 -0.45 15.12 -12.29
CA VAL A 64 -0.16 16.34 -13.06
C VAL A 64 0.00 17.57 -12.17
N GLY A 65 -0.34 17.48 -10.89
CA GLY A 65 -0.06 18.55 -9.95
C GLY A 65 -0.46 18.25 -8.52
N GLU A 66 0.06 19.07 -7.62
CA GLU A 66 -0.24 19.03 -6.20
C GLU A 66 -0.50 20.46 -5.72
N CYS A 67 -1.49 20.68 -4.86
CA CYS A 67 -1.70 21.98 -4.22
C CYS A 67 -2.15 21.80 -2.76
N GLY A 68 -2.17 22.87 -1.96
CA GLY A 68 -2.63 22.81 -0.56
C GLY A 68 -1.75 21.99 0.40
N LEU A 69 -0.60 21.49 -0.03
CA LEU A 69 0.39 20.75 0.79
C LEU A 69 1.51 21.65 1.35
N GLY A 70 1.72 22.82 0.73
CA GLY A 70 2.77 23.77 1.06
C GLY A 70 2.42 25.18 0.57
N VAL A 71 3.43 25.99 0.27
CA VAL A 71 3.23 27.32 -0.33
C VAL A 71 3.06 27.16 -1.84
N GLY A 72 1.86 27.45 -2.34
CA GLY A 72 1.49 27.38 -3.75
C GLY A 72 1.30 25.95 -4.28
N GLY A 73 0.68 25.85 -5.45
CA GLY A 73 0.58 24.63 -6.23
C GLY A 73 1.88 24.31 -6.97
N ARG A 74 2.14 23.02 -7.12
CA ARG A 74 3.24 22.46 -7.90
C ARG A 74 2.67 21.73 -9.10
N ARG A 75 2.96 22.23 -10.30
CA ARG A 75 2.71 21.52 -11.55
C ARG A 75 3.73 20.40 -11.71
N VAL A 76 3.27 19.24 -12.18
CA VAL A 76 4.10 18.11 -12.58
C VAL A 76 3.97 17.94 -14.09
N VAL A 77 5.08 17.73 -14.78
CA VAL A 77 5.10 17.53 -16.24
C VAL A 77 5.52 16.09 -16.53
N PRO A 78 4.57 15.19 -16.84
CA PRO A 78 4.87 13.80 -17.19
C PRO A 78 5.56 13.64 -18.54
N PRO A 79 6.29 12.53 -18.77
CA PRO A 79 6.93 12.21 -20.03
C PRO A 79 5.91 11.65 -21.02
N TRP A 80 5.06 12.52 -21.58
CA TRP A 80 3.94 12.12 -22.43
C TRP A 80 4.31 11.17 -23.58
N PRO A 81 5.44 11.33 -24.31
CA PRO A 81 5.81 10.37 -25.35
C PRO A 81 6.06 8.96 -24.82
N ALA A 82 6.67 8.83 -23.64
CA ALA A 82 6.93 7.55 -23.00
C ALA A 82 5.62 6.92 -22.49
N LEU A 83 4.73 7.72 -21.87
CA LEU A 83 3.40 7.28 -21.44
C LEU A 83 2.56 6.79 -22.63
N ARG A 84 2.58 7.53 -23.76
CA ARG A 84 1.93 7.12 -25.01
C ARG A 84 2.49 5.78 -25.52
N GLY A 85 3.81 5.62 -25.46
CA GLY A 85 4.50 4.40 -25.88
C GLY A 85 4.12 3.15 -25.09
N THR A 86 3.56 3.30 -23.88
CA THR A 86 3.07 2.15 -23.08
C THR A 86 1.82 1.47 -23.68
N GLY A 87 1.07 2.19 -24.52
CA GLY A 87 -0.22 1.73 -25.03
C GLY A 87 -1.32 1.61 -23.97
N LYS A 88 -1.08 2.04 -22.73
CA LYS A 88 -2.09 2.06 -21.67
C LYS A 88 -3.02 3.25 -21.83
N THR A 89 -4.26 3.09 -21.39
CA THR A 89 -5.16 4.23 -21.18
C THR A 89 -4.53 5.16 -20.15
N VAL A 90 -4.63 6.47 -20.36
CA VAL A 90 -4.09 7.48 -19.44
C VAL A 90 -5.24 8.25 -18.81
N SER A 91 -5.24 8.34 -17.49
CA SER A 91 -6.03 9.31 -16.73
C SER A 91 -5.09 10.23 -15.96
N LEU A 92 -5.61 11.34 -15.48
CA LEU A 92 -4.82 12.34 -14.75
C LEU A 92 -5.35 12.50 -13.33
N SER A 93 -4.46 12.74 -12.39
CA SER A 93 -4.83 13.08 -11.02
C SER A 93 -4.15 14.35 -10.54
N VAL A 94 -4.84 15.08 -9.66
CA VAL A 94 -4.28 16.16 -8.86
C VAL A 94 -4.44 15.81 -7.39
N ARG A 95 -3.40 16.05 -6.60
CA ARG A 95 -3.44 15.89 -5.15
C ARG A 95 -3.67 17.22 -4.47
N ILE A 96 -4.71 17.31 -3.65
CA ILE A 96 -5.08 18.52 -2.93
C ILE A 96 -4.92 18.27 -1.43
N GLY A 97 -4.05 19.04 -0.81
CA GLY A 97 -3.82 19.03 0.62
C GLY A 97 -4.90 19.77 1.40
N THR A 98 -5.00 19.44 2.68
CA THR A 98 -6.05 19.97 3.56
C THR A 98 -5.66 21.24 4.29
N ARG A 99 -4.44 21.77 4.10
CA ARG A 99 -3.93 22.91 4.88
C ARG A 99 -4.82 24.15 4.78
N GLN A 100 -5.38 24.42 3.61
CA GLN A 100 -6.33 25.53 3.41
C GLN A 100 -7.74 25.20 3.96
N ALA A 101 -8.10 23.92 4.10
CA ALA A 101 -9.39 23.49 4.65
C ALA A 101 -9.37 23.35 6.19
N LEU A 102 -8.19 23.12 6.78
CA LEU A 102 -7.95 23.02 8.22
C LEU A 102 -7.73 24.42 8.81
N GLY A 103 -8.82 25.15 9.01
CA GLY A 103 -8.84 26.51 9.58
C GLY A 103 -9.15 27.62 8.57
N GLY A 104 -9.32 27.30 7.28
CA GLY A 104 -9.76 28.24 6.26
C GLY A 104 -11.28 28.28 6.06
N PRO A 105 -11.76 28.79 4.91
CA PRO A 105 -13.16 29.15 4.69
C PRO A 105 -14.13 27.97 4.91
N ALA A 106 -15.41 28.31 5.09
CA ALA A 106 -16.49 27.33 5.27
C ALA A 106 -16.71 26.38 4.07
N GLU A 107 -15.98 26.58 2.97
CA GLU A 107 -16.11 25.83 1.71
C GLU A 107 -14.74 25.35 1.22
N PRO A 108 -14.68 24.16 0.58
CA PRO A 108 -13.46 23.68 -0.04
C PRO A 108 -13.12 24.52 -1.27
N ASP A 109 -11.84 24.88 -1.41
CA ASP A 109 -11.28 25.50 -2.61
C ASP A 109 -10.57 24.44 -3.46
N LEU A 110 -11.11 24.20 -4.65
CA LEU A 110 -10.55 23.27 -5.64
C LEU A 110 -9.96 23.99 -6.85
N THR A 111 -9.98 25.33 -6.86
CA THR A 111 -9.72 26.15 -8.06
C THR A 111 -8.34 25.88 -8.63
N GLU A 112 -7.31 25.90 -7.78
CA GLU A 112 -5.94 25.63 -8.18
C GLU A 112 -5.78 24.18 -8.67
N GLY A 113 -6.38 23.21 -7.97
CA GLY A 113 -6.30 21.80 -8.36
C GLY A 113 -6.96 21.51 -9.72
N LEU A 114 -8.14 22.08 -9.97
CA LEU A 114 -8.84 21.98 -11.25
C LEU A 114 -8.08 22.68 -12.38
N THR A 115 -7.39 23.78 -12.07
CA THR A 115 -6.52 24.46 -13.03
C THR A 115 -5.34 23.56 -13.43
N LEU A 116 -4.69 22.91 -12.46
CA LEU A 116 -3.60 21.96 -12.72
C LEU A 116 -4.07 20.76 -13.56
N LEU A 117 -5.27 20.22 -13.30
CA LEU A 117 -5.86 19.16 -14.13
C LEU A 117 -6.08 19.61 -15.58
N ARG A 118 -6.61 20.82 -15.79
CA ARG A 118 -6.84 21.36 -17.14
C ARG A 118 -5.54 21.56 -17.90
N GLN A 119 -4.52 22.11 -17.25
CA GLN A 119 -3.18 22.27 -17.83
C GLN A 119 -2.57 20.92 -18.22
N GLY A 120 -2.61 19.92 -17.32
CA GLY A 120 -2.10 18.58 -17.62
C GLY A 120 -2.87 17.90 -18.76
N TRP A 121 -4.17 18.13 -18.86
CA TRP A 121 -5.00 17.62 -19.95
C TRP A 121 -4.64 18.26 -21.30
N GLU A 122 -4.43 19.57 -21.33
CA GLU A 122 -4.00 20.30 -22.52
C GLU A 122 -2.61 19.83 -22.99
N ASP A 123 -1.65 19.69 -22.06
CA ASP A 123 -0.30 19.19 -22.36
C ASP A 123 -0.33 17.78 -22.95
N ALA A 124 -1.10 16.88 -22.33
CA ALA A 124 -1.23 15.50 -22.78
C ALA A 124 -1.83 15.44 -24.19
N ARG A 125 -2.86 16.24 -24.46
CA ARG A 125 -3.46 16.33 -25.80
C ARG A 125 -2.52 16.90 -26.83
N ALA A 126 -1.75 17.93 -26.50
CA ALA A 126 -0.72 18.49 -27.38
C ALA A 126 0.36 17.45 -27.71
N ALA A 127 0.64 16.52 -26.81
CA ALA A 127 1.54 15.39 -27.02
C ALA A 127 0.87 14.17 -27.73
N GLY A 128 -0.39 14.28 -28.11
CA GLY A 128 -1.15 13.20 -28.78
C GLY A 128 -1.51 12.05 -27.85
N VAL A 129 -1.70 12.31 -26.55
CA VAL A 129 -2.21 11.35 -25.57
C VAL A 129 -3.70 11.61 -25.34
N THR A 130 -4.52 10.58 -25.53
CA THR A 130 -5.95 10.63 -25.19
C THR A 130 -6.13 10.39 -23.69
N ILE A 131 -6.82 11.31 -23.01
CA ILE A 131 -7.11 11.21 -21.58
C ILE A 131 -8.51 10.61 -21.37
N ALA A 132 -8.60 9.53 -20.59
CA ALA A 132 -9.86 8.86 -20.29
C ALA A 132 -10.64 9.54 -19.15
N SER A 133 -9.94 10.00 -18.12
CA SER A 133 -10.57 10.72 -17.01
C SER A 133 -9.59 11.66 -16.32
N VAL A 134 -10.14 12.58 -15.53
CA VAL A 134 -9.40 13.38 -14.55
C VAL A 134 -9.94 13.10 -13.16
N GLN A 135 -9.06 13.05 -12.16
CA GLN A 135 -9.41 12.71 -10.80
C GLN A 135 -8.93 13.79 -9.81
N VAL A 136 -9.83 14.17 -8.91
CA VAL A 136 -9.51 14.98 -7.74
C VAL A 136 -9.22 14.05 -6.58
N ASP A 137 -7.96 14.02 -6.13
CA ASP A 137 -7.55 13.38 -4.88
C ASP A 137 -7.48 14.43 -3.76
N PHE A 138 -8.52 14.51 -2.94
CA PHE A 138 -8.63 15.53 -1.90
C PHE A 138 -9.15 14.91 -0.60
N ASP A 139 -8.35 14.94 0.46
CA ASP A 139 -8.73 14.48 1.80
C ASP A 139 -9.68 15.48 2.50
N CYS A 140 -10.82 15.76 1.88
CA CYS A 140 -11.82 16.70 2.37
C CYS A 140 -12.19 16.41 3.84
N PRO A 141 -12.16 17.42 4.74
CA PRO A 141 -12.72 17.25 6.08
C PRO A 141 -14.19 16.82 5.99
N SER A 142 -14.60 15.78 6.74
CA SER A 142 -15.96 15.21 6.66
C SER A 142 -17.08 16.25 6.73
N ARG A 143 -16.93 17.27 7.59
CA ARG A 143 -17.88 18.38 7.75
C ARG A 143 -18.13 19.20 6.47
N LEU A 144 -17.23 19.13 5.50
CA LEU A 144 -17.27 19.89 4.25
C LEU A 144 -17.75 19.07 3.04
N LEU A 145 -18.10 17.79 3.21
CA LEU A 145 -18.44 16.91 2.08
C LEU A 145 -19.61 17.40 1.25
N SER A 146 -20.61 18.02 1.88
CA SER A 146 -21.74 18.63 1.16
C SER A 146 -21.29 19.78 0.24
N ALA A 147 -20.42 20.67 0.75
CA ALA A 147 -19.88 21.76 -0.06
C ALA A 147 -18.91 21.22 -1.14
N TYR A 148 -18.16 20.16 -0.84
CA TYR A 148 -17.31 19.49 -1.82
C TYR A 148 -18.12 18.92 -2.99
N ALA A 149 -19.26 18.28 -2.71
CA ALA A 149 -20.18 17.81 -3.74
C ALA A 149 -20.65 18.95 -4.67
N ASP A 150 -20.97 20.12 -4.10
CA ASP A 150 -21.39 21.30 -4.88
C ASP A 150 -20.26 21.83 -5.77
N ARG A 151 -19.02 21.83 -5.28
CA ARG A 151 -17.83 22.19 -6.07
C ARG A 151 -17.57 21.20 -7.21
N ILE A 152 -17.69 19.89 -6.97
CA ILE A 152 -17.54 18.87 -8.02
C ILE A 152 -18.64 19.01 -9.07
N ALA A 153 -19.89 19.23 -8.67
CA ALA A 153 -20.98 19.47 -9.59
C ALA A 153 -20.76 20.73 -10.45
N ALA A 154 -20.24 21.80 -9.86
CA ALA A 154 -19.87 23.02 -10.60
C ALA A 154 -18.71 22.78 -11.58
N ALA A 155 -17.67 22.06 -11.15
CA ALA A 155 -16.55 21.70 -12.00
C ALA A 155 -16.99 20.87 -13.21
N LYS A 156 -17.89 19.89 -13.00
CA LYS A 156 -18.46 19.09 -14.08
C LYS A 156 -19.28 19.92 -15.08
N ARG A 157 -20.07 20.89 -14.59
CA ARG A 157 -20.79 21.84 -15.49
C ARG A 157 -19.84 22.71 -16.31
N ALA A 158 -18.72 23.13 -15.73
CA ALA A 158 -17.71 23.94 -16.40
C ALA A 158 -16.77 23.13 -17.32
N TRP A 159 -16.78 21.81 -17.20
CA TRP A 159 -15.96 20.91 -18.00
C TRP A 159 -16.73 19.63 -18.39
N PRO A 160 -17.83 19.76 -19.18
CA PRO A 160 -18.76 18.66 -19.42
C PRO A 160 -18.16 17.49 -20.22
N GLU A 161 -17.16 17.76 -21.07
CA GLU A 161 -16.53 16.75 -21.93
C GLU A 161 -15.60 15.79 -21.19
N VAL A 162 -15.12 16.14 -19.99
CA VAL A 162 -14.20 15.28 -19.23
C VAL A 162 -14.96 14.37 -18.28
N ARG A 163 -14.53 13.11 -18.17
CA ARG A 163 -14.95 12.24 -17.06
C ARG A 163 -14.23 12.68 -15.79
N LEU A 164 -14.94 13.30 -14.85
CA LEU A 164 -14.43 13.78 -13.57
C LEU A 164 -14.70 12.75 -12.48
N THR A 165 -13.65 12.23 -11.86
CA THR A 165 -13.75 11.26 -10.76
C THR A 165 -13.16 11.84 -9.46
N VAL A 166 -13.48 11.21 -8.33
CA VAL A 166 -12.98 11.62 -7.01
C VAL A 166 -12.46 10.43 -6.23
N THR A 167 -11.46 10.65 -5.39
CA THR A 167 -11.14 9.69 -4.32
C THR A 167 -12.03 9.92 -3.11
N THR A 168 -12.22 8.88 -2.31
CA THR A 168 -13.10 8.90 -1.14
C THR A 168 -12.49 8.08 -0.01
N LEU A 169 -12.83 8.43 1.23
CA LEU A 169 -12.33 7.77 2.43
C LEU A 169 -13.43 6.93 3.11
N PRO A 170 -13.08 5.81 3.78
CA PRO A 170 -14.06 4.96 4.45
C PRO A 170 -14.83 5.69 5.56
N THR A 171 -14.20 6.65 6.23
CA THR A 171 -14.84 7.48 7.26
C THR A 171 -16.00 8.30 6.70
N TRP A 172 -16.02 8.59 5.39
CA TRP A 172 -17.08 9.38 4.75
C TRP A 172 -18.35 8.58 4.46
N LEU A 173 -18.30 7.24 4.45
CA LEU A 173 -19.45 6.39 4.11
C LEU A 173 -20.66 6.58 5.04
N LYS A 174 -20.45 7.19 6.22
CA LYS A 174 -21.50 7.52 7.21
C LYS A 174 -21.84 9.00 7.27
N GLU A 175 -21.15 9.84 6.50
CA GLU A 175 -21.22 11.29 6.64
C GLU A 175 -22.32 11.91 5.78
N PRO A 176 -23.02 12.93 6.30
CA PRO A 176 -23.94 13.73 5.50
C PRO A 176 -23.24 14.37 4.31
N GLY A 177 -23.73 14.09 3.09
CA GLY A 177 -23.19 14.65 1.85
C GLY A 177 -22.37 13.67 1.02
N PHE A 178 -21.95 12.53 1.56
CA PHE A 178 -21.23 11.52 0.77
C PHE A 178 -22.02 11.02 -0.44
N GLY A 179 -23.31 10.69 -0.25
CA GLY A 179 -24.20 10.30 -1.34
C GLY A 179 -24.34 11.39 -2.44
N ARG A 180 -24.34 12.67 -2.05
CA ARG A 180 -24.35 13.80 -2.99
C ARG A 180 -23.03 13.88 -3.77
N LEU A 181 -21.90 13.69 -3.10
CA LEU A 181 -20.57 13.72 -3.72
C LEU A 181 -20.42 12.66 -4.80
N ILE A 182 -20.71 11.39 -4.50
CA ILE A 182 -20.60 10.28 -5.47
C ILE A 182 -21.65 10.37 -6.59
N THR A 183 -22.67 11.21 -6.42
CA THR A 183 -23.66 11.54 -7.46
C THR A 183 -23.18 12.67 -8.36
N ALA A 184 -22.44 13.63 -7.83
CA ALA A 184 -21.91 14.77 -8.56
C ALA A 184 -20.73 14.40 -9.49
N ALA A 185 -19.97 13.36 -9.16
CA ALA A 185 -18.86 12.84 -9.97
C ALA A 185 -19.32 11.76 -10.97
N ASP A 186 -18.56 11.56 -12.05
CA ASP A 186 -18.78 10.49 -13.04
C ASP A 186 -18.28 9.11 -12.56
N GLY A 187 -17.51 9.08 -11.47
CA GLY A 187 -16.96 7.89 -10.86
C GLY A 187 -16.23 8.21 -9.57
N TRP A 188 -15.97 7.19 -8.76
CA TRP A 188 -15.33 7.35 -7.47
C TRP A 188 -14.51 6.13 -7.07
N THR A 189 -13.45 6.38 -6.32
CA THR A 189 -12.52 5.36 -5.80
C THR A 189 -12.51 5.41 -4.27
N LEU A 190 -12.83 4.29 -3.62
CA LEU A 190 -12.77 4.14 -2.16
C LEU A 190 -11.36 3.72 -1.73
N GLN A 191 -10.67 4.57 -0.97
CA GLN A 191 -9.31 4.28 -0.50
C GLN A 191 -9.32 3.37 0.73
N LEU A 192 -8.72 2.18 0.62
CA LEU A 192 -8.78 1.16 1.68
C LEU A 192 -7.46 1.00 2.46
N HIS A 193 -6.57 1.99 2.38
CA HIS A 193 -5.26 1.96 3.02
C HIS A 193 -5.00 3.23 3.83
N GLY A 194 -4.12 3.13 4.83
CA GLY A 194 -3.76 4.26 5.69
C GLY A 194 -4.93 4.80 6.52
N THR A 195 -5.95 3.97 6.78
CA THR A 195 -7.23 4.37 7.38
C THR A 195 -7.16 4.69 8.87
N HIS A 196 -6.05 4.30 9.52
CA HIS A 196 -5.81 4.53 10.94
C HIS A 196 -4.51 5.29 11.16
N ARG A 197 -4.50 6.12 12.21
CA ARG A 197 -3.28 6.74 12.69
C ARG A 197 -2.36 5.65 13.28
N PRO A 198 -1.09 5.55 12.86
CA PRO A 198 -0.16 4.58 13.41
C PRO A 198 0.00 4.70 14.93
N ASN A 199 0.13 3.55 15.60
CA ASN A 199 0.29 3.45 17.05
C ASN A 199 1.41 2.46 17.38
N LEU A 200 2.41 2.92 18.13
CA LEU A 200 3.59 2.11 18.44
C LEU A 200 3.26 0.87 19.30
N ALA A 201 2.34 1.02 20.26
CA ALA A 201 1.97 -0.05 21.21
C ALA A 201 0.99 -1.06 20.61
N LYS A 202 0.13 -0.61 19.70
CA LYS A 202 -0.80 -1.45 18.94
C LYS A 202 -0.59 -1.19 17.44
N PRO A 203 0.38 -1.87 16.81
CA PRO A 203 0.69 -1.68 15.40
C PRO A 203 -0.58 -1.91 14.57
N VAL A 204 -0.92 -0.94 13.72
CA VAL A 204 -2.05 -1.06 12.79
C VAL A 204 -1.47 -1.21 11.39
N PRO A 205 -1.82 -2.28 10.64
CA PRO A 205 -1.27 -2.48 9.30
C PRO A 205 -1.71 -1.36 8.37
N LEU A 206 -0.95 -1.14 7.28
CA LEU A 206 -1.32 -0.18 6.25
C LEU A 206 -2.66 -0.54 5.59
N PHE A 207 -2.96 -1.83 5.51
CA PHE A 207 -4.17 -2.40 4.94
C PHE A 207 -4.66 -3.56 5.82
N ALA A 208 -5.97 -3.62 6.07
CA ALA A 208 -6.62 -4.68 6.83
C ALA A 208 -7.81 -5.24 6.04
N GLU A 209 -7.73 -6.52 5.65
CA GLU A 209 -8.73 -7.20 4.81
C GLU A 209 -10.15 -7.13 5.38
N ALA A 210 -10.32 -7.45 6.68
CA ALA A 210 -11.64 -7.55 7.29
C ALA A 210 -12.36 -6.19 7.33
N GLU A 211 -11.64 -5.12 7.64
CA GLU A 211 -12.19 -3.75 7.65
C GLU A 211 -12.48 -3.28 6.22
N ALA A 212 -11.56 -3.56 5.30
CA ALA A 212 -11.72 -3.27 3.88
C ALA A 212 -13.00 -3.90 3.30
N LEU A 213 -13.27 -5.17 3.62
CA LEU A 213 -14.48 -5.86 3.19
C LEU A 213 -15.74 -5.20 3.77
N GLY A 214 -15.73 -4.84 5.06
CA GLY A 214 -16.86 -4.15 5.69
C GLY A 214 -17.15 -2.78 5.06
N TRP A 215 -16.12 -2.02 4.68
CA TRP A 215 -16.30 -0.75 3.97
C TRP A 215 -16.79 -0.93 2.54
N ILE A 216 -16.37 -1.99 1.85
CA ILE A 216 -16.88 -2.34 0.52
C ILE A 216 -18.37 -2.67 0.60
N GLU A 217 -18.78 -3.53 1.53
CA GLU A 217 -20.20 -3.88 1.74
C GLU A 217 -21.04 -2.64 2.09
N GLN A 218 -20.50 -1.72 2.90
CA GLN A 218 -21.17 -0.46 3.20
C GLN A 218 -21.27 0.46 1.98
N ALA A 219 -20.22 0.54 1.16
CA ALA A 219 -20.20 1.30 -0.10
C ALA A 219 -21.23 0.77 -1.12
N GLU A 220 -21.43 -0.54 -1.17
CA GLU A 220 -22.41 -1.18 -2.05
C GLU A 220 -23.85 -0.77 -1.75
N MET A 221 -24.16 -0.38 -0.50
CA MET A 221 -25.49 0.11 -0.11
C MET A 221 -25.91 1.39 -0.85
N PHE A 222 -24.95 2.14 -1.42
CA PHE A 222 -25.25 3.31 -2.24
C PHE A 222 -25.71 2.97 -3.67
N GLY A 223 -25.64 1.70 -4.09
CA GLY A 223 -26.12 1.23 -5.38
C GLY A 223 -25.37 1.82 -6.59
N ARG A 224 -24.18 2.40 -6.36
CA ARG A 224 -23.36 3.03 -7.40
C ARG A 224 -22.07 2.24 -7.59
N PRO A 225 -21.74 1.81 -8.83
CA PRO A 225 -20.48 1.14 -9.10
C PRO A 225 -19.28 2.04 -8.76
N PHE A 226 -18.20 1.42 -8.26
CA PHE A 226 -17.04 2.11 -7.75
C PHE A 226 -15.77 1.31 -7.91
N ARG A 227 -14.63 1.96 -7.66
CA ARG A 227 -13.31 1.34 -7.67
C ARG A 227 -12.75 1.36 -6.25
N ILE A 228 -11.80 0.48 -5.95
CA ILE A 228 -11.12 0.48 -4.65
C ILE A 228 -9.65 0.81 -4.82
N ALA A 229 -9.06 1.57 -3.89
CA ALA A 229 -7.63 1.85 -3.90
C ALA A 229 -6.88 0.95 -2.91
N LEU A 230 -5.98 0.11 -3.43
CA LEU A 230 -5.16 -0.81 -2.66
C LEU A 230 -3.68 -0.41 -2.71
N PRO A 231 -2.92 -0.56 -1.60
CA PRO A 231 -1.52 -0.19 -1.55
C PRO A 231 -0.63 -1.30 -2.12
N THR A 232 0.53 -0.90 -2.64
CA THR A 232 1.61 -1.81 -3.06
C THR A 232 2.89 -1.59 -2.27
N TYR A 233 2.86 -0.70 -1.26
CA TYR A 233 4.03 -0.16 -0.60
C TYR A 233 3.96 -0.31 0.92
N ALA A 234 5.06 0.02 1.59
CA ALA A 234 5.17 0.13 3.04
C ALA A 234 5.50 1.56 3.46
N TYR A 235 5.00 1.96 4.63
CA TYR A 235 5.48 3.18 5.30
C TYR A 235 6.41 2.87 6.45
N LEU A 236 7.23 3.85 6.81
CA LEU A 236 7.97 3.85 8.05
C LEU A 236 7.34 4.89 8.98
N ALA A 237 6.51 4.44 9.91
CA ALA A 237 5.93 5.30 10.95
C ALA A 237 7.02 5.70 11.94
N CYS A 238 7.05 6.98 12.31
CA CYS A 238 8.09 7.59 13.12
C CYS A 238 7.50 8.10 14.44
N TYR A 239 8.19 7.82 15.54
CA TYR A 239 7.72 8.11 16.89
C TYR A 239 8.79 8.80 17.73
N SER A 240 8.36 9.64 18.66
CA SER A 240 9.22 10.23 19.68
C SER A 240 9.72 9.16 20.67
N ALA A 241 10.66 9.54 21.55
CA ALA A 241 11.12 8.69 22.64
C ALA A 241 9.98 8.29 23.61
N THR A 242 8.94 9.13 23.73
CA THR A 242 7.74 8.86 24.53
C THR A 242 6.68 8.02 23.81
N GLY A 243 6.92 7.64 22.54
CA GLY A 243 6.00 6.85 21.73
C GLY A 243 4.93 7.67 21.00
N ALA A 244 5.00 9.00 21.00
CA ALA A 244 4.07 9.85 20.26
C ALA A 244 4.33 9.77 18.74
N TYR A 245 3.28 9.60 17.94
CA TYR A 245 3.40 9.57 16.47
C TYR A 245 3.77 10.95 15.91
N LEU A 246 4.89 11.01 15.21
CA LEU A 246 5.46 12.23 14.61
C LEU A 246 5.19 12.35 13.11
N GLY A 247 4.90 11.24 12.44
CA GLY A 247 4.66 11.22 10.99
C GLY A 247 5.15 9.92 10.36
N VAL A 248 5.21 9.91 9.03
CA VAL A 248 5.80 8.83 8.23
C VAL A 248 7.00 9.34 7.46
N ARG A 249 7.98 8.46 7.23
CA ARG A 249 9.04 8.68 6.24
C ARG A 249 8.61 8.14 4.88
N ALA A 250 8.41 9.04 3.92
CA ALA A 250 8.28 8.69 2.50
C ALA A 250 9.68 8.40 1.90
N GLU A 251 9.73 7.75 0.73
CA GLU A 251 10.94 7.21 0.09
C GLU A 251 12.19 8.12 0.15
N SER A 252 12.04 9.42 -0.08
CA SER A 252 13.14 10.39 -0.13
C SER A 252 13.10 11.45 0.98
N ALA A 253 12.21 11.30 1.96
CA ALA A 253 12.09 12.26 3.06
C ALA A 253 13.07 11.93 4.19
N GLU A 254 13.62 12.96 4.83
CA GLU A 254 14.28 12.81 6.12
C GLU A 254 13.30 12.27 7.17
N LEU A 255 13.82 11.64 8.22
CA LEU A 255 12.99 11.27 9.36
C LEU A 255 12.39 12.55 9.99
N PRO A 256 11.11 12.53 10.39
CA PRO A 256 10.53 13.63 11.16
C PRO A 256 11.43 14.00 12.36
N LYS A 257 11.60 15.30 12.60
CA LYS A 257 12.45 15.79 13.70
C LYS A 257 11.99 15.20 15.04
N GLY A 258 12.96 14.68 15.82
CA GLY A 258 12.68 14.06 17.12
C GLY A 258 12.31 12.58 17.05
N THR A 259 12.42 11.94 15.88
CA THR A 259 12.25 10.49 15.75
C THR A 259 13.29 9.75 16.58
N ALA A 260 12.82 8.93 17.51
CA ALA A 260 13.63 8.03 18.32
C ALA A 260 13.28 6.56 18.07
N ARG A 261 12.12 6.29 17.47
CA ARG A 261 11.66 4.95 17.11
C ARG A 261 10.95 4.94 15.76
N THR A 262 11.11 3.86 15.02
CA THR A 262 10.46 3.61 13.74
C THR A 262 9.69 2.28 13.77
N GLN A 263 8.65 2.18 12.95
CA GLN A 263 7.88 0.96 12.73
C GLN A 263 7.54 0.82 11.25
N VAL A 264 7.87 -0.32 10.66
CA VAL A 264 7.51 -0.64 9.28
C VAL A 264 6.05 -1.08 9.25
N LEU A 265 5.26 -0.45 8.39
CA LEU A 265 3.85 -0.75 8.16
C LEU A 265 3.67 -1.16 6.69
N PRO A 266 3.88 -2.45 6.35
CA PRO A 266 3.74 -2.92 4.99
C PRO A 266 2.27 -3.14 4.60
N ALA A 267 1.99 -3.03 3.31
CA ALA A 267 0.86 -3.71 2.70
C ALA A 267 1.15 -5.22 2.67
N ASP A 268 0.49 -6.00 3.53
CA ASP A 268 0.62 -7.46 3.53
C ASP A 268 0.01 -8.04 2.23
N PRO A 269 0.81 -8.66 1.35
CA PRO A 269 0.33 -9.25 0.11
C PRO A 269 -0.71 -10.34 0.35
N ALA A 270 -0.59 -11.12 1.43
CA ALA A 270 -1.54 -12.19 1.71
C ALA A 270 -2.93 -11.63 2.06
N ALA A 271 -2.99 -10.54 2.83
CA ALA A 271 -4.24 -9.84 3.09
C ALA A 271 -4.87 -9.26 1.82
N VAL A 272 -4.05 -8.69 0.92
CA VAL A 272 -4.52 -8.16 -0.36
C VAL A 272 -5.06 -9.27 -1.27
N VAL A 273 -4.33 -10.38 -1.41
CA VAL A 273 -4.78 -11.55 -2.20
C VAL A 273 -6.12 -12.08 -1.68
N ARG A 274 -6.28 -12.26 -0.37
CA ARG A 274 -7.56 -12.72 0.20
C ARG A 274 -8.71 -11.76 -0.10
N LEU A 275 -8.47 -10.45 -0.12
CA LEU A 275 -9.49 -9.50 -0.57
C LEU A 275 -9.81 -9.68 -2.07
N LEU A 276 -8.80 -9.79 -2.94
CA LEU A 276 -9.01 -9.99 -4.38
C LEU A 276 -9.81 -11.26 -4.68
N GLU A 277 -9.52 -12.35 -3.96
CA GLU A 277 -10.28 -13.60 -4.05
C GLU A 277 -11.74 -13.43 -3.65
N ARG A 278 -12.04 -12.67 -2.58
CA ARG A 278 -13.43 -12.34 -2.21
C ARG A 278 -14.13 -11.51 -3.29
N LEU A 279 -13.42 -10.58 -3.92
CA LEU A 279 -13.96 -9.72 -4.98
C LEU A 279 -14.19 -10.45 -6.31
N ALA A 280 -13.76 -11.70 -6.43
CA ALA A 280 -14.10 -12.57 -7.57
C ALA A 280 -15.56 -13.05 -7.51
N ASP A 281 -16.21 -12.99 -6.35
CA ASP A 281 -17.63 -13.31 -6.19
C ASP A 281 -18.53 -12.23 -6.82
N ARG A 282 -19.58 -12.64 -7.52
CA ARG A 282 -20.62 -11.77 -8.08
C ARG A 282 -21.30 -10.89 -7.05
N ARG A 283 -21.29 -11.27 -5.77
CA ARG A 283 -21.82 -10.45 -4.68
C ARG A 283 -21.19 -9.06 -4.65
N HIS A 284 -19.94 -8.94 -5.08
CA HIS A 284 -19.21 -7.68 -5.14
C HIS A 284 -19.14 -7.07 -6.54
N ALA A 285 -20.17 -7.27 -7.37
CA ALA A 285 -20.22 -6.80 -8.75
C ALA A 285 -20.18 -5.26 -8.90
N LEU A 286 -20.51 -4.49 -7.86
CA LEU A 286 -20.39 -3.03 -7.88
C LEU A 286 -18.92 -2.56 -7.78
N VAL A 287 -18.00 -3.41 -7.34
CA VAL A 287 -16.56 -3.13 -7.39
C VAL A 287 -16.05 -3.39 -8.81
N LEU A 288 -15.86 -2.32 -9.58
CA LEU A 288 -15.46 -2.36 -11.00
C LEU A 288 -13.99 -2.74 -11.21
N GLY A 289 -13.14 -2.43 -10.22
CA GLY A 289 -11.71 -2.58 -10.38
C GLY A 289 -10.91 -2.08 -9.20
N VAL A 290 -9.60 -2.31 -9.30
CA VAL A 290 -8.60 -1.92 -8.31
C VAL A 290 -7.73 -0.82 -8.90
N ASP A 291 -7.64 0.28 -8.16
CA ASP A 291 -6.68 1.35 -8.40
C ASP A 291 -5.50 1.17 -7.46
N TRP A 292 -4.44 0.55 -7.97
CA TRP A 292 -3.21 0.33 -7.22
C TRP A 292 -2.57 1.68 -6.91
N PHE A 293 -2.56 2.05 -5.63
CA PHE A 293 -2.28 3.41 -5.18
C PHE A 293 -0.83 3.85 -5.40
N ARG A 294 0.04 3.00 -5.93
CA ARG A 294 1.38 3.39 -6.36
C ARG A 294 1.93 2.39 -7.38
N LEU A 295 2.32 2.86 -8.56
CA LEU A 295 3.04 2.03 -9.52
C LEU A 295 4.46 1.73 -9.01
N PRO A 296 4.92 0.47 -8.99
CA PRO A 296 6.31 0.15 -8.72
C PRO A 296 7.26 0.75 -9.75
N PHE A 297 8.31 1.42 -9.28
CA PHE A 297 9.41 1.89 -10.11
C PHE A 297 10.74 1.27 -9.68
N PRO A 298 11.72 1.15 -10.60
CA PRO A 298 13.08 0.78 -10.21
C PRO A 298 13.61 1.72 -9.13
N GLY A 299 14.27 1.14 -8.13
CA GLY A 299 14.84 1.90 -7.00
C GLY A 299 13.85 2.22 -5.89
N ASP A 300 12.54 2.01 -6.07
CA ASP A 300 11.55 2.25 -5.02
C ASP A 300 11.62 1.17 -3.94
N ARG A 301 12.42 1.46 -2.91
CA ARG A 301 12.74 0.50 -1.85
C ARG A 301 11.53 0.17 -0.96
N GLN A 302 10.50 1.02 -0.96
CA GLN A 302 9.30 0.87 -0.12
C GLN A 302 8.18 0.09 -0.83
N ASN A 303 8.35 -0.31 -2.08
CA ASN A 303 7.28 -0.83 -2.91
C ASN A 303 7.51 -2.30 -3.23
N TRP A 304 6.45 -3.00 -3.58
CA TRP A 304 6.60 -4.31 -4.20
C TRP A 304 7.36 -4.18 -5.52
N THR A 305 8.12 -5.21 -5.88
CA THR A 305 8.69 -5.31 -7.22
C THR A 305 7.59 -5.46 -8.27
N MET A 306 7.87 -5.13 -9.53
CA MET A 306 6.92 -5.38 -10.64
C MET A 306 6.50 -6.86 -10.73
N ALA A 307 7.44 -7.78 -10.48
CA ALA A 307 7.16 -9.22 -10.48
C ALA A 307 6.28 -9.63 -9.30
N GLY A 308 6.60 -9.17 -8.07
CA GLY A 308 5.77 -9.41 -6.89
C GLY A 308 4.37 -8.82 -7.03
N TRP A 309 4.24 -7.61 -7.58
CA TRP A 309 2.93 -7.01 -7.84
C TRP A 309 2.13 -7.81 -8.88
N SER A 310 2.78 -8.34 -9.92
CA SER A 310 2.13 -9.23 -10.90
C SER A 310 1.62 -10.52 -10.27
N GLN A 311 2.37 -11.10 -9.32
CA GLN A 311 1.95 -12.27 -8.54
C GLN A 311 0.71 -11.94 -7.69
N VAL A 312 0.69 -10.80 -6.99
CA VAL A 312 -0.48 -10.38 -6.19
C VAL A 312 -1.73 -10.21 -7.07
N ILE A 313 -1.61 -9.55 -8.23
CA ILE A 313 -2.73 -9.40 -9.17
C ILE A 313 -3.25 -10.77 -9.65
N ALA A 314 -2.34 -11.75 -9.81
CA ALA A 314 -2.68 -13.13 -10.17
C ALA A 314 -3.15 -13.97 -8.97
N CYS A 315 -3.41 -13.36 -7.80
CA CYS A 315 -3.76 -14.03 -6.54
C CYS A 315 -2.74 -15.10 -6.10
N GLN A 316 -1.46 -14.88 -6.38
CA GLN A 316 -0.37 -15.76 -5.94
C GLN A 316 0.26 -15.23 -4.65
N PRO A 317 0.68 -16.13 -3.73
CA PRO A 317 1.33 -15.72 -2.50
C PRO A 317 2.74 -15.17 -2.77
N LEU A 318 3.15 -14.19 -1.97
CA LEU A 318 4.53 -13.70 -1.94
C LEU A 318 5.24 -14.24 -0.69
N PRO A 319 6.50 -14.68 -0.78
CA PRO A 319 7.31 -14.98 0.40
C PRO A 319 7.41 -13.76 1.33
N THR A 320 7.41 -13.99 2.63
CA THR A 320 7.42 -12.94 3.68
C THR A 320 8.64 -12.99 4.59
N VAL A 321 9.58 -13.89 4.30
CA VAL A 321 10.74 -14.17 5.14
C VAL A 321 12.02 -13.78 4.43
N CYS A 322 12.99 -13.33 5.21
CA CYS A 322 14.34 -13.10 4.69
C CYS A 322 15.20 -14.34 4.93
N SER A 323 16.36 -14.41 4.29
CA SER A 323 17.29 -15.53 4.46
C SER A 323 18.56 -15.05 5.12
N PRO A 324 19.06 -15.73 6.17
CA PRO A 324 20.35 -15.41 6.73
C PRO A 324 21.47 -15.95 5.84
N GLU A 325 22.57 -15.22 5.76
CA GLU A 325 23.83 -15.67 5.17
C GLU A 325 24.91 -15.66 6.27
N LEU A 326 25.66 -16.76 6.35
CA LEU A 326 26.77 -16.91 7.28
C LEU A 326 28.04 -17.21 6.49
N ARG A 327 29.08 -16.41 6.69
CA ARG A 327 30.42 -16.67 6.18
C ARG A 327 31.37 -16.88 7.34
N VAL A 328 32.01 -18.05 7.41
CA VAL A 328 32.98 -18.39 8.45
C VAL A 328 34.39 -18.41 7.85
N ASP A 329 35.31 -17.68 8.46
CA ASP A 329 36.74 -17.67 8.14
C ASP A 329 37.53 -17.86 9.45
N GLY A 330 38.01 -19.10 9.67
CA GLY A 330 38.61 -19.50 10.94
C GLY A 330 37.65 -19.30 12.11
N ALA A 331 38.04 -18.46 13.07
CA ALA A 331 37.25 -18.15 14.25
C ALA A 331 36.33 -16.92 14.08
N LEU A 332 36.26 -16.32 12.88
CA LEU A 332 35.38 -15.20 12.57
C LEU A 332 34.15 -15.68 11.80
N ALA A 333 32.97 -15.24 12.23
CA ALA A 333 31.69 -15.46 11.58
C ALA A 333 31.07 -14.11 11.20
N ASP A 334 30.96 -13.84 9.90
CA ASP A 334 30.23 -12.68 9.35
C ASP A 334 28.79 -13.07 9.02
N VAL A 335 27.86 -12.17 9.32
CA VAL A 335 26.41 -12.42 9.19
C VAL A 335 25.79 -11.36 8.31
N ALA A 336 24.97 -11.78 7.36
CA ALA A 336 24.12 -10.92 6.55
C ALA A 336 22.71 -11.49 6.45
N VAL A 337 21.78 -10.67 5.98
CA VAL A 337 20.42 -11.08 5.63
C VAL A 337 20.10 -10.63 4.22
N VAL A 338 19.34 -11.45 3.50
CA VAL A 338 18.90 -11.19 2.14
C VAL A 338 17.38 -11.22 2.08
N ASN A 339 16.78 -10.16 1.55
CA ASN A 339 15.39 -10.16 1.17
C ASN A 339 15.27 -10.60 -0.30
N ALA A 340 15.11 -11.90 -0.53
CA ALA A 340 14.89 -12.43 -1.88
C ALA A 340 13.42 -12.28 -2.35
N THR A 341 12.57 -11.64 -1.54
CA THR A 341 11.13 -11.55 -1.80
C THR A 341 10.79 -10.37 -2.71
N GLY A 342 9.56 -10.36 -3.21
CA GLY A 342 9.03 -9.26 -4.03
C GLY A 342 8.53 -8.05 -3.24
N GLN A 343 8.71 -7.99 -1.92
CA GLN A 343 8.14 -6.95 -1.04
C GLN A 343 9.16 -6.43 -0.01
N PRO A 344 9.03 -5.19 0.47
CA PRO A 344 9.86 -4.72 1.58
C PRO A 344 9.51 -5.48 2.87
N LEU A 345 10.53 -5.88 3.62
CA LEU A 345 10.37 -6.61 4.88
C LEU A 345 10.89 -5.80 6.06
N PRO A 346 10.32 -5.95 7.27
CA PRO A 346 10.96 -5.45 8.48
C PRO A 346 12.33 -6.12 8.66
N LEU A 347 13.28 -5.41 9.29
CA LEU A 347 14.57 -6.01 9.61
C LEU A 347 14.38 -7.12 10.67
N PRO A 348 14.96 -8.31 10.48
CA PRO A 348 14.81 -9.42 11.41
C PRO A 348 15.69 -9.26 12.65
N ALA A 349 15.31 -9.91 13.74
CA ALA A 349 16.27 -10.28 14.76
C ALA A 349 17.01 -11.54 14.33
N VAL A 350 18.33 -11.56 14.47
CA VAL A 350 19.18 -12.68 14.04
C VAL A 350 19.97 -13.18 15.24
N GLU A 351 20.04 -14.50 15.40
CA GLU A 351 20.87 -15.13 16.41
C GLU A 351 21.98 -15.93 15.75
N VAL A 352 23.18 -15.78 16.30
CA VAL A 352 24.36 -16.56 15.93
C VAL A 352 24.81 -17.34 17.15
N ALA A 353 24.77 -18.67 17.06
CA ALA A 353 25.03 -19.58 18.18
C ALA A 353 26.24 -20.47 17.91
N TRP A 354 26.95 -20.84 18.98
CA TRP A 354 28.11 -21.73 18.96
C TRP A 354 28.11 -22.63 20.20
N ARG A 355 29.01 -23.61 20.25
CA ARG A 355 29.18 -24.50 21.42
C ARG A 355 30.64 -24.72 21.76
N GLY A 356 30.92 -24.87 23.04
CA GLY A 356 32.23 -25.34 23.55
C GLY A 356 33.39 -24.38 23.33
N THR A 357 33.13 -23.08 23.15
CA THR A 357 34.15 -22.02 23.03
C THR A 357 33.61 -20.70 23.58
N ARG A 358 34.50 -19.70 23.74
CA ARG A 358 34.16 -18.38 24.26
C ARG A 358 34.13 -17.35 23.13
N PRO A 359 33.20 -16.38 23.16
CA PRO A 359 33.28 -15.23 22.27
C PRO A 359 34.46 -14.34 22.69
N LEU A 360 35.26 -13.93 21.71
CA LEU A 360 36.30 -12.92 21.89
C LEU A 360 35.72 -11.51 21.75
N ALA A 361 34.92 -11.30 20.70
CA ALA A 361 34.25 -10.03 20.41
C ALA A 361 33.08 -10.24 19.44
N ALA A 362 32.16 -9.29 19.42
CA ALA A 362 31.11 -9.22 18.41
C ALA A 362 30.73 -7.75 18.20
N ASP A 363 30.31 -7.41 16.99
CA ASP A 363 29.86 -6.06 16.66
C ASP A 363 28.73 -6.10 15.62
N ALA A 364 27.86 -5.09 15.67
CA ALA A 364 26.73 -4.94 14.77
C ALA A 364 26.92 -3.75 13.82
N THR A 365 26.33 -3.82 12.64
CA THR A 365 26.17 -2.62 11.79
C THR A 365 25.08 -1.71 12.36
N THR A 366 24.99 -0.48 11.86
CA THR A 366 24.13 0.59 12.39
C THR A 366 22.64 0.26 12.51
N ASP A 367 22.15 -0.72 11.75
CA ASP A 367 20.75 -1.12 11.74
C ASP A 367 20.42 -2.18 12.81
N TRP A 368 21.41 -2.69 13.54
CA TRP A 368 21.25 -3.66 14.61
C TRP A 368 21.99 -3.25 15.89
N VAL A 369 21.56 -3.85 17.00
CA VAL A 369 22.25 -3.81 18.29
C VAL A 369 22.61 -5.24 18.67
N ALA A 370 23.90 -5.49 18.90
CA ALA A 370 24.38 -6.79 19.36
C ALA A 370 24.17 -6.95 20.87
N ALA A 371 23.67 -8.10 21.28
CA ALA A 371 23.61 -8.55 22.66
C ALA A 371 24.35 -9.88 22.79
N SER A 372 25.55 -9.83 23.36
CA SER A 372 26.40 -11.01 23.52
C SER A 372 26.03 -11.83 24.75
N GLY A 373 25.95 -13.14 24.56
CA GLY A 373 25.83 -14.15 25.59
C GLY A 373 27.01 -15.14 25.53
N PRO A 374 27.03 -16.16 26.42
CA PRO A 374 28.14 -17.11 26.50
C PRO A 374 28.22 -18.06 25.29
N GLU A 375 27.09 -18.42 24.70
CA GLU A 375 26.97 -19.38 23.59
C GLU A 375 26.25 -18.82 22.36
N ALA A 376 25.84 -17.54 22.40
CA ALA A 376 25.20 -16.88 21.28
C ALA A 376 25.36 -15.36 21.32
N VAL A 377 25.27 -14.71 20.16
CA VAL A 377 25.01 -13.28 20.04
C VAL A 377 23.67 -13.09 19.35
N THR A 378 22.80 -12.26 19.94
CA THR A 378 21.57 -11.83 19.28
C THR A 378 21.73 -10.42 18.73
N PHE A 379 21.49 -10.26 17.44
CA PHE A 379 21.39 -8.97 16.75
C PHE A 379 19.93 -8.58 16.66
N ARG A 380 19.53 -7.51 17.37
CA ARG A 380 18.16 -6.99 17.34
C ARG A 380 18.09 -5.72 16.48
N PRO A 381 17.04 -5.52 15.68
CA PRO A 381 16.90 -4.28 14.91
C PRO A 381 17.02 -3.05 15.81
N HIS A 382 17.80 -2.07 15.37
CA HIS A 382 17.94 -0.79 16.05
C HIS A 382 16.57 -0.08 16.12
N PRO A 383 16.25 0.70 17.17
CA PRO A 383 14.96 1.39 17.25
C PRO A 383 14.64 2.33 16.08
N LEU A 384 15.66 2.82 15.37
CA LEU A 384 15.54 3.66 14.16
C LEU A 384 15.68 2.86 12.86
N ALA A 385 15.69 1.54 12.93
CA ALA A 385 15.87 0.67 11.79
C ALA A 385 14.73 0.86 10.77
N GLY A 386 15.10 0.79 9.50
CA GLY A 386 14.16 0.90 8.39
C GLY A 386 13.54 -0.45 8.03
N PHE A 387 13.55 -0.72 6.73
CA PHE A 387 13.12 -1.98 6.13
C PHE A 387 14.27 -2.52 5.27
N LEU A 388 14.20 -3.81 4.97
CA LEU A 388 15.04 -4.48 3.99
C LEU A 388 14.28 -4.49 2.66
N ALA A 389 14.78 -3.78 1.65
CA ALA A 389 14.12 -3.63 0.36
C ALA A 389 14.10 -4.96 -0.42
N PRO A 390 13.17 -5.17 -1.36
CA PRO A 390 13.20 -6.33 -2.24
C PRO A 390 14.57 -6.47 -2.95
N GLY A 391 15.13 -7.68 -2.94
CA GLY A 391 16.45 -7.98 -3.51
C GLY A 391 17.64 -7.46 -2.69
N GLU A 392 17.41 -6.77 -1.57
CA GLU A 392 18.49 -6.20 -0.78
C GLU A 392 19.20 -7.26 0.08
N ARG A 393 20.53 -7.24 0.02
CA ARG A 393 21.42 -7.89 0.99
C ARG A 393 21.97 -6.84 1.95
N ARG A 394 21.87 -7.11 3.26
CA ARG A 394 22.44 -6.22 4.29
C ARG A 394 23.26 -6.98 5.32
N VAL A 395 24.44 -6.47 5.61
CA VAL A 395 25.33 -7.02 6.65
C VAL A 395 24.74 -6.69 8.01
N VAL A 396 24.59 -7.71 8.86
CA VAL A 396 24.07 -7.60 10.22
C VAL A 396 25.20 -7.26 11.19
N GLY A 397 26.32 -7.97 11.09
CA GLY A 397 27.44 -7.86 12.02
C GLY A 397 28.36 -9.07 11.93
N TRP A 398 29.20 -9.23 12.95
CA TRP A 398 30.14 -10.35 13.03
C TRP A 398 30.35 -10.79 14.47
N VAL A 399 30.80 -12.04 14.64
CA VAL A 399 31.22 -12.64 15.90
C VAL A 399 32.58 -13.29 15.71
N ARG A 400 33.51 -13.03 16.64
CA ARG A 400 34.80 -13.71 16.70
C ARG A 400 34.87 -14.58 17.94
N LEU A 401 35.22 -15.84 17.75
CA LEU A 401 35.43 -16.84 18.80
C LEU A 401 36.92 -16.93 19.15
N THR A 402 37.24 -17.50 20.30
CA THR A 402 38.64 -17.73 20.69
C THR A 402 39.33 -18.81 19.86
N GLU A 403 38.55 -19.71 19.27
CA GLU A 403 39.01 -20.80 18.42
C GLU A 403 37.94 -21.14 17.38
N THR A 404 38.36 -21.75 16.28
CA THR A 404 37.47 -22.17 15.19
C THR A 404 36.49 -23.23 15.69
N ARG A 405 35.19 -22.92 15.61
CA ARG A 405 34.09 -23.84 15.93
C ARG A 405 32.96 -23.69 14.92
N PRO A 406 32.12 -24.73 14.77
CA PRO A 406 30.86 -24.59 14.06
C PRO A 406 30.01 -23.47 14.68
N VAL A 407 29.40 -22.68 13.81
CA VAL A 407 28.50 -21.59 14.15
C VAL A 407 27.21 -21.78 13.37
N GLU A 408 26.08 -21.58 14.03
CA GLU A 408 24.75 -21.64 13.43
C GLU A 408 24.12 -20.24 13.41
N VAL A 409 23.39 -19.92 12.34
CA VAL A 409 22.63 -18.67 12.23
C VAL A 409 21.15 -18.98 12.06
N ARG A 410 20.29 -18.22 12.74
CA ARG A 410 18.84 -18.27 12.56
C ARG A 410 18.20 -16.90 12.70
N ILE A 411 17.10 -16.70 11.98
CA ILE A 411 16.21 -15.57 12.20
C ILE A 411 15.27 -15.91 13.35
N LEU A 412 15.04 -14.96 14.25
CA LEU A 412 14.15 -15.13 15.40
C LEU A 412 12.75 -14.61 15.06
N GLY A 413 11.72 -15.39 15.38
CA GLY A 413 10.32 -15.01 15.23
C GLY A 413 9.69 -15.30 13.86
N GLU A 414 10.36 -16.08 13.03
CA GLU A 414 9.79 -16.72 11.84
C GLU A 414 9.23 -18.12 12.17
#